data_AF-A0A2A6J1D8-F1
#
_entry.id   AF-A0A2A6J1D8-F1
#
_cell.length_a   1.000
_cell.length_b   1.000
_cell.length_c   1.000
_cell.angle_alpha   90.00
_cell.angle_beta   90.00
_cell.angle_gamma   90.00
#
_symmetry.space_group_name_H-M   'P 1'
#
loop_
_entity.id
_entity.type
_entity.pdbx_description
1 polymer ?
#
loop_
_entity_poly.entity_id
_entity_poly.type
_entity_poly.pdbx_seq_one_letter_code
_entity_poly.pdbx_strand_id
1 'polypeptide(L)'
;MNIHKNARLTPLRREQMALAVIEGHLTQAQAAQAYGVAAKIVARWVERFKAGGREAMLDRSSRPHAMPRQTSQALAERIITLRRQRLTGKHIAIETGVSAATVSRVLKRAGLSRLKDIEPAEPVRRHERQAPGEMIHIDIKKLGRFHEVGHRITGDRTRQSSRRGKSWGAGWECVHVAIDDASRIAFSQISPDETKESAVAFLKAALAYYASLGIAVERVMTDNGPCYTSKPFGQACRDNGLKHVRTRPYTPKTNGKAERFIQTALREWAYAVAYPNSDMRAAELPRWLHRYNWHRPHGSLNSKPPITRLALTQDNLLRLHI
;
A
#
# COMPACT_ATOMS: atom_id res chain seq x y z
N MET A 1 -21.06 15.14 -17.57
CA MET A 1 -22.45 15.48 -17.91
C MET A 1 -23.25 14.18 -18.04
N ASN A 2 -23.96 13.76 -16.98
CA ASN A 2 -24.75 12.53 -16.99
C ASN A 2 -26.08 12.79 -17.70
N ILE A 3 -26.09 12.64 -19.03
CA ILE A 3 -27.33 12.67 -19.82
C ILE A 3 -27.99 11.31 -19.69
N HIS A 4 -29.32 11.28 -19.47
CA HIS A 4 -30.04 10.02 -19.43
C HIS A 4 -29.85 9.21 -20.73
N LYS A 5 -29.60 7.89 -20.64
CA LYS A 5 -29.27 7.03 -21.80
C LYS A 5 -30.31 7.08 -22.94
N ASN A 6 -31.57 7.36 -22.59
CA ASN A 6 -32.69 7.45 -23.54
C ASN A 6 -33.06 8.90 -23.91
N ALA A 7 -32.21 9.90 -23.59
CA ALA A 7 -32.51 11.29 -23.91
C ALA A 7 -32.28 11.56 -25.40
N ARG A 8 -33.34 11.94 -26.13
CA ARG A 8 -33.25 12.32 -27.55
C ARG A 8 -32.47 13.61 -27.80
N LEU A 9 -32.48 14.56 -26.84
CA LEU A 9 -31.83 15.86 -26.98
C LEU A 9 -30.77 16.06 -25.90
N THR A 10 -29.60 16.54 -26.32
CA THR A 10 -28.57 17.09 -25.43
C THR A 10 -29.01 18.45 -24.87
N PRO A 11 -28.53 18.87 -23.69
CA PRO A 11 -28.75 20.21 -23.15
C PRO A 11 -28.52 21.36 -24.14
N LEU A 12 -27.48 21.28 -24.98
CA LEU A 12 -27.24 22.29 -26.02
C LEU A 12 -28.37 22.32 -27.07
N ARG A 13 -28.83 21.15 -27.53
CA ARG A 13 -29.95 21.06 -28.47
C ARG A 13 -31.26 21.54 -27.84
N ARG A 14 -31.46 21.34 -26.53
CA ARG A 14 -32.64 21.85 -25.80
C ARG A 14 -32.62 23.36 -25.72
N GLU A 15 -31.46 23.95 -25.45
CA GLU A 15 -31.23 25.41 -25.45
C GLU A 15 -31.53 26.01 -26.82
N GLN A 16 -30.93 25.48 -27.89
CA GLN A 16 -31.18 25.93 -29.27
C GLN A 16 -32.66 25.86 -29.65
N MET A 17 -33.32 24.75 -29.31
CA MET A 17 -34.75 24.57 -29.54
C MET A 17 -35.59 25.58 -28.76
N ALA A 18 -35.24 25.87 -27.51
CA ALA A 18 -35.97 26.83 -26.68
C ALA A 18 -35.80 28.26 -27.21
N LEU A 19 -34.57 28.67 -27.53
CA LEU A 19 -34.28 30.00 -28.09
C LEU A 19 -35.00 30.22 -29.43
N ALA A 20 -34.94 29.26 -30.35
CA ALA A 20 -35.64 29.36 -31.64
C ALA A 20 -37.16 29.58 -31.49
N VAL A 21 -37.77 29.03 -30.44
CA VAL A 21 -39.20 29.26 -30.14
C VAL A 21 -39.43 30.60 -29.44
N ILE A 22 -38.54 31.02 -28.54
CA ILE A 22 -38.67 32.27 -27.78
C ILE A 22 -38.42 33.50 -28.68
N GLU A 23 -37.46 33.41 -29.59
CA GLU A 23 -37.09 34.46 -30.56
C GLU A 23 -38.07 34.55 -31.74
N GLY A 24 -39.08 33.68 -31.79
CA GLY A 24 -40.11 33.68 -32.83
C GLY A 24 -39.70 33.06 -34.16
N HIS A 25 -38.51 32.45 -34.25
CA HIS A 25 -38.04 31.77 -35.46
C HIS A 25 -38.82 30.50 -35.79
N LEU A 26 -39.35 29.81 -34.77
CA LEU A 26 -40.15 28.60 -34.93
C LEU A 26 -41.36 28.61 -33.99
N THR A 27 -42.51 28.13 -34.50
CA THR A 27 -43.62 27.74 -33.62
C THR A 27 -43.26 26.46 -32.85
N GLN A 28 -43.96 26.17 -31.74
CA GLN A 28 -43.75 24.94 -30.97
C GLN A 28 -43.96 23.66 -31.81
N ALA A 29 -44.90 23.70 -32.77
CA ALA A 29 -45.16 22.58 -33.67
C ALA A 29 -44.02 22.36 -34.66
N GLN A 30 -43.49 23.42 -35.25
CA GLN A 30 -42.33 23.36 -36.15
C GLN A 30 -41.07 22.90 -35.40
N ALA A 31 -40.84 23.39 -34.18
CA ALA A 31 -39.74 22.94 -33.33
C ALA A 31 -39.87 21.46 -32.95
N ALA A 32 -41.08 20.97 -32.68
CA ALA A 32 -41.32 19.56 -32.38
C ALA A 32 -40.89 18.64 -33.54
N GLN A 33 -41.25 19.02 -34.77
CA GLN A 33 -40.84 18.31 -35.99
C GLN A 33 -39.33 18.40 -36.22
N ALA A 34 -38.75 19.60 -36.18
CA ALA A 34 -37.33 19.83 -36.46
C ALA A 34 -36.38 19.12 -35.47
N TYR A 35 -36.78 18.99 -34.21
CA TYR A 35 -35.97 18.39 -33.15
C TYR A 35 -36.40 16.94 -32.79
N GLY A 36 -37.38 16.37 -33.51
CA GLY A 36 -37.79 14.97 -33.34
C GLY A 36 -38.36 14.64 -31.95
N VAL A 37 -39.11 15.58 -31.36
CA VAL A 37 -39.73 15.43 -30.03
C VAL A 37 -41.20 15.85 -30.07
N ALA A 38 -42.01 15.42 -29.09
CA ALA A 38 -43.39 15.85 -29.00
C ALA A 38 -43.51 17.34 -28.62
N ALA A 39 -44.56 18.04 -29.07
CA ALA A 39 -44.80 19.45 -28.74
C ALA A 39 -44.83 19.74 -27.23
N LYS A 40 -45.38 18.81 -26.43
CA LYS A 40 -45.35 18.88 -24.95
C LYS A 40 -43.91 18.94 -24.37
N ILE A 41 -42.96 18.28 -25.02
CA ILE A 41 -41.54 18.29 -24.63
C ILE A 41 -40.91 19.64 -24.98
N VAL A 42 -41.24 20.20 -26.15
CA VAL A 42 -40.82 21.56 -26.56
C VAL A 42 -41.32 22.58 -25.54
N ALA A 43 -42.63 22.61 -25.28
CA ALA A 43 -43.24 23.51 -24.31
C ALA A 43 -42.56 23.42 -22.93
N ARG A 44 -42.33 22.20 -22.43
CA ARG A 44 -41.63 22.00 -21.15
C ARG A 44 -40.22 22.59 -21.13
N TRP A 45 -39.45 22.44 -22.21
CA TRP A 45 -38.09 22.98 -22.27
C TRP A 45 -38.06 24.49 -22.48
N VAL A 46 -39.00 25.04 -23.25
CA VAL A 46 -39.19 26.50 -23.39
C VAL A 46 -39.48 27.13 -22.02
N GLU A 47 -40.45 26.59 -21.28
CA GLU A 47 -40.80 27.12 -19.95
C GLU A 47 -39.63 26.99 -18.96
N ARG A 48 -38.87 25.90 -19.04
CA ARG A 48 -37.64 25.75 -18.24
C ARG A 48 -36.58 26.78 -18.59
N PHE A 49 -36.40 27.08 -19.87
CA PHE A 49 -35.40 28.04 -20.33
C PHE A 49 -35.78 29.45 -19.88
N LYS A 50 -37.06 29.83 -19.99
CA LYS A 50 -37.57 31.09 -19.43
C LYS A 50 -37.32 31.20 -17.92
N ALA A 51 -37.50 30.10 -17.18
CA ALA A 51 -37.38 30.08 -15.72
C ALA A 51 -35.93 30.07 -15.18
N GLY A 52 -34.94 29.62 -15.96
CA GLY A 52 -33.58 29.43 -15.43
C GLY A 52 -32.47 29.35 -16.47
N GLY A 53 -32.72 29.85 -17.67
CA GLY A 53 -31.76 29.96 -18.76
C GLY A 53 -31.07 28.64 -19.13
N ARG A 54 -29.80 28.75 -19.49
CA ARG A 54 -28.96 27.64 -19.95
C ARG A 54 -28.79 26.53 -18.91
N GLU A 55 -28.61 26.90 -17.63
CA GLU A 55 -28.45 25.96 -16.51
C GLU A 55 -29.68 25.03 -16.37
N ALA A 56 -30.89 25.55 -16.63
CA ALA A 56 -32.13 24.78 -16.54
C ALA A 56 -32.29 23.70 -17.62
N MET A 57 -31.44 23.66 -18.65
CA MET A 57 -31.47 22.66 -19.72
C MET A 57 -30.83 21.33 -19.33
N LEU A 58 -30.14 21.28 -18.18
CA LEU A 58 -29.60 20.04 -17.62
C LEU A 58 -30.72 19.09 -17.14
N ASP A 59 -30.42 17.79 -17.15
CA ASP A 59 -31.31 16.79 -16.58
C ASP A 59 -31.45 17.04 -15.07
N ARG A 60 -32.70 17.14 -14.59
CA ARG A 60 -32.96 17.15 -13.15
C ARG A 60 -32.98 15.71 -12.64
N SER A 61 -32.58 15.54 -11.39
CA SER A 61 -32.69 14.26 -10.68
C SER A 61 -34.14 13.76 -10.74
N SER A 62 -34.33 12.49 -11.13
CA SER A 62 -35.63 11.80 -11.05
C SER A 62 -35.94 11.30 -9.63
N ARG A 63 -35.05 11.55 -8.66
CA ARG A 63 -35.28 11.19 -7.26
C ARG A 63 -36.47 11.99 -6.71
N PRO A 64 -37.40 11.34 -6.00
CA PRO A 64 -38.48 12.03 -5.30
C PRO A 64 -37.94 13.17 -4.42
N HIS A 65 -38.60 14.33 -4.46
CA HIS A 65 -38.25 15.50 -3.63
C HIS A 65 -38.48 15.25 -2.14
N ALA A 66 -39.46 14.39 -1.80
CA ALA A 66 -39.74 13.96 -0.45
C ALA A 66 -39.75 12.43 -0.37
N MET A 67 -39.15 11.90 0.69
CA MET A 67 -39.18 10.48 1.04
C MET A 67 -39.75 10.35 2.45
N PRO A 68 -41.09 10.22 2.61
CA PRO A 68 -41.75 10.26 3.92
C PRO A 68 -41.25 9.18 4.90
N ARG A 69 -40.73 8.06 4.38
CA ARG A 69 -40.15 6.97 5.19
C ARG A 69 -38.64 7.13 5.43
N GLN A 70 -38.07 8.28 5.11
CA GLN A 70 -36.67 8.57 5.39
C GLN A 70 -36.49 8.73 6.90
N THR A 71 -35.48 8.05 7.43
CA THR A 71 -35.06 8.21 8.83
C THR A 71 -34.85 9.68 9.14
N SER A 72 -35.45 10.17 10.24
CA SER A 72 -35.31 11.55 10.67
C SER A 72 -33.85 11.90 10.91
N GLN A 73 -33.50 13.18 10.69
CA GLN A 73 -32.13 13.66 10.88
C GLN A 73 -31.65 13.44 12.31
N ALA A 74 -32.50 13.75 13.31
CA ALA A 74 -32.19 13.54 14.72
C ALA A 74 -31.84 12.07 15.04
N LEU A 75 -32.58 11.10 14.46
CA LEU A 75 -32.30 9.68 14.67
C LEU A 75 -31.00 9.25 13.98
N ALA A 76 -30.72 9.79 12.78
CA ALA A 76 -29.48 9.54 12.08
C ALA A 76 -28.26 10.08 12.85
N GLU A 77 -28.37 11.27 13.44
CA GLU A 77 -27.35 11.87 14.30
C GLU A 77 -27.12 11.03 15.56
N ARG A 78 -28.18 10.57 16.23
CA ARG A 78 -28.06 9.65 17.38
C ARG A 78 -27.32 8.36 17.00
N ILE A 79 -27.64 7.75 15.86
CA ILE A 79 -26.93 6.57 15.35
C ILE A 79 -25.44 6.86 15.14
N ILE A 80 -25.10 8.01 14.56
CA ILE A 80 -23.71 8.43 14.33
C ILE A 80 -22.96 8.64 15.66
N THR A 81 -23.59 9.29 16.63
CA THR A 81 -23.02 9.52 17.97
C THR A 81 -22.71 8.21 18.67
N LEU A 82 -23.67 7.27 18.72
CA LEU A 82 -23.46 5.96 19.31
C LEU A 82 -22.37 5.16 18.56
N ARG A 83 -22.28 5.32 17.24
CA ARG A 83 -21.21 4.70 16.46
C ARG A 83 -19.83 5.25 16.80
N ARG A 84 -19.71 6.57 17.01
CA ARG A 84 -18.46 7.21 17.44
C ARG A 84 -18.04 6.80 18.85
N GLN A 85 -18.99 6.43 19.71
CA GLN A 85 -18.74 5.78 21.01
C GLN A 85 -18.37 4.28 20.88
N ARG A 86 -18.06 3.80 19.67
CA ARG A 86 -17.65 2.42 19.33
C ARG A 86 -18.71 1.34 19.50
N LEU A 87 -20.00 1.68 19.64
CA LEU A 87 -21.05 0.65 19.66
C LEU A 87 -21.13 -0.07 18.30
N THR A 88 -21.42 -1.38 18.36
CA THR A 88 -21.65 -2.19 17.16
C THR A 88 -22.98 -1.82 16.53
N GLY A 89 -23.13 -2.04 15.21
CA GLY A 89 -24.40 -1.74 14.52
C GLY A 89 -25.61 -2.48 15.11
N LYS A 90 -25.40 -3.68 15.67
CA LYS A 90 -26.45 -4.43 16.38
C LYS A 90 -26.83 -3.78 17.72
N HIS A 91 -25.84 -3.33 18.50
CA HIS A 91 -26.12 -2.62 19.76
C HIS A 91 -26.83 -1.29 19.50
N ILE A 92 -26.40 -0.53 18.49
CA ILE A 92 -27.07 0.71 18.10
C ILE A 92 -28.52 0.46 17.69
N ALA A 93 -28.79 -0.63 16.95
CA ALA A 93 -30.14 -1.00 16.55
C ALA A 93 -31.06 -1.25 17.75
N ILE A 94 -30.56 -1.96 18.77
CA ILE A 94 -31.28 -2.19 20.04
C ILE A 94 -31.53 -0.87 20.75
N GLU A 95 -30.49 -0.05 20.93
CA GLU A 95 -30.54 1.22 21.67
C GLU A 95 -31.47 2.27 21.03
N THR A 96 -31.55 2.28 19.70
CA THR A 96 -32.33 3.28 18.95
C THR A 96 -33.71 2.78 18.50
N GLY A 97 -34.02 1.49 18.73
CA GLY A 97 -35.28 0.88 18.31
C GLY A 97 -35.46 0.75 16.79
N VAL A 98 -34.41 0.95 15.98
CA VAL A 98 -34.47 0.82 14.52
C VAL A 98 -33.87 -0.49 14.03
N SER A 99 -34.28 -0.93 12.84
CA SER A 99 -33.70 -2.14 12.24
C SER A 99 -32.20 -1.98 11.96
N ALA A 100 -31.45 -3.08 12.08
CA ALA A 100 -30.02 -3.12 11.75
C ALA A 100 -29.73 -2.66 10.31
N ALA A 101 -30.66 -2.87 9.37
CA ALA A 101 -30.56 -2.39 8.00
C ALA A 101 -30.64 -0.86 7.90
N THR A 102 -31.43 -0.20 8.76
CA THR A 102 -31.49 1.26 8.84
C THR A 102 -30.20 1.83 9.42
N VAL A 103 -29.68 1.24 10.52
CA VAL A 103 -28.38 1.61 11.08
C VAL A 103 -27.28 1.49 10.03
N SER A 104 -27.19 0.35 9.33
CA SER A 104 -26.20 0.12 8.27
C SER A 104 -26.26 1.17 7.16
N ARG A 105 -27.46 1.54 6.69
CA ARG A 105 -27.64 2.57 5.65
C ARG A 105 -27.23 3.96 6.12
N VAL A 106 -27.57 4.33 7.37
CA VAL A 106 -27.16 5.61 7.97
C VAL A 106 -25.64 5.67 8.11
N LEU A 107 -25.01 4.64 8.67
CA LEU A 107 -23.56 4.58 8.83
C LEU A 107 -22.83 4.58 7.49
N LYS A 108 -23.35 3.90 6.48
CA LYS A 108 -22.78 3.92 5.12
C LYS A 108 -22.80 5.32 4.53
N ARG A 109 -23.91 6.06 4.68
CA ARG A 109 -24.02 7.45 4.20
C ARG A 109 -23.09 8.40 4.96
N ALA A 110 -22.90 8.18 6.25
CA ALA A 110 -21.99 8.93 7.10
C ALA A 110 -20.52 8.50 6.95
N GLY A 111 -20.23 7.44 6.18
CA GLY A 111 -18.88 6.90 6.01
C GLY A 111 -18.32 6.21 7.26
N LEU A 112 -19.15 5.72 8.19
CA LEU A 112 -18.76 5.15 9.50
C LEU A 112 -19.04 3.64 9.62
N SER A 113 -19.06 2.92 8.51
CA SER A 113 -19.38 1.49 8.50
C SER A 113 -18.30 0.63 9.14
N ARG A 114 -17.02 1.02 9.04
CA ARG A 114 -15.87 0.23 9.50
C ARG A 114 -15.20 0.90 10.69
N LEU A 115 -14.48 0.11 11.50
CA LEU A 115 -13.77 0.64 12.67
C LEU A 115 -12.70 1.67 12.29
N LYS A 116 -12.01 1.45 11.15
CA LYS A 116 -11.03 2.40 10.58
C LYS A 116 -11.62 3.76 10.19
N ASP A 117 -12.93 3.85 10.07
CA ASP A 117 -13.61 5.09 9.73
C ASP A 117 -13.92 5.93 11.00
N ILE A 118 -13.97 5.26 12.16
CA ILE A 118 -14.09 5.90 13.48
C ILE A 118 -12.72 6.45 13.90
N GLU A 119 -11.66 5.69 13.63
CA GLU A 119 -10.27 6.05 13.90
C GLU A 119 -9.45 5.97 12.63
N PRO A 120 -9.41 7.05 11.82
CA PRO A 120 -8.53 7.09 10.67
C PRO A 120 -7.09 6.92 11.15
N ALA A 121 -6.37 5.97 10.56
CA ALA A 121 -4.97 5.76 10.89
C ALA A 121 -4.19 7.05 10.68
N GLU A 122 -3.39 7.46 11.66
CA GLU A 122 -2.54 8.64 11.54
C GLU A 122 -1.70 8.58 10.26
N PRO A 123 -1.57 9.70 9.54
CA PRO A 123 -0.76 9.74 8.33
C PRO A 123 0.67 9.31 8.65
N VAL A 124 1.19 8.38 7.85
CA VAL A 124 2.53 7.82 8.06
C VAL A 124 3.58 8.90 7.77
N ARG A 125 4.15 9.49 8.82
CA ARG A 125 5.34 10.34 8.69
C ARG A 125 6.55 9.46 8.36
N ARG A 126 6.92 9.41 7.08
CA ARG A 126 8.13 8.72 6.62
C ARG A 126 9.32 9.64 6.87
N HIS A 127 10.20 9.26 7.77
CA HIS A 127 11.51 9.88 7.90
C HIS A 127 12.47 9.19 6.92
N GLU A 128 13.41 9.96 6.40
CA GLU A 128 14.50 9.50 5.55
C GLU A 128 15.72 10.34 5.92
N ARG A 129 16.86 9.68 6.15
CA ARG A 129 18.15 10.32 6.35
C ARG A 129 18.62 11.04 5.09
N GLN A 130 19.45 12.07 5.26
CA GLN A 130 19.89 12.90 4.14
C GLN A 130 21.04 12.23 3.39
N ALA A 131 22.03 11.72 4.12
CA ALA A 131 23.21 11.08 3.56
C ALA A 131 23.23 9.54 3.78
N PRO A 132 23.76 8.78 2.81
CA PRO A 132 24.07 7.36 3.01
C PRO A 132 25.00 7.14 4.21
N GLY A 133 24.75 6.10 5.01
CA GLY A 133 25.56 5.77 6.18
C GLY A 133 25.09 6.41 7.49
N GLU A 134 24.27 7.47 7.45
CA GLU A 134 23.71 8.07 8.66
C GLU A 134 22.93 7.08 9.54
N MET A 135 22.32 6.07 8.93
CA MET A 135 21.59 5.00 9.61
C MET A 135 21.36 3.80 8.70
N ILE A 136 21.80 2.63 9.13
CA ILE A 136 21.39 1.35 8.54
C ILE A 136 20.37 0.66 9.43
N HIS A 137 19.42 -0.05 8.82
CA HIS A 137 18.44 -0.89 9.51
C HIS A 137 18.86 -2.34 9.37
N ILE A 138 19.00 -3.02 10.51
CA ILE A 138 19.32 -4.45 10.56
C ILE A 138 18.11 -5.23 11.06
N ASP A 139 17.82 -6.34 10.39
CA ASP A 139 16.71 -7.24 10.70
C ASP A 139 17.05 -8.68 10.30
N ILE A 140 16.35 -9.67 10.86
CA ILE A 140 16.50 -11.07 10.50
C ILE A 140 15.19 -11.64 9.97
N LYS A 141 15.29 -12.39 8.87
CA LYS A 141 14.19 -13.19 8.34
C LYS A 141 14.51 -14.69 8.37
N LYS A 142 13.76 -15.45 9.18
CA LYS A 142 13.76 -16.93 9.08
C LYS A 142 13.11 -17.41 7.81
N LEU A 143 13.77 -18.35 7.14
CA LEU A 143 13.28 -19.12 6.02
C LEU A 143 13.38 -20.62 6.34
N GLY A 144 12.35 -21.38 5.99
CA GLY A 144 12.42 -22.83 6.09
C GLY A 144 13.42 -23.37 5.06
N ARG A 145 14.29 -24.28 5.49
CA ARG A 145 15.13 -25.05 4.56
C ARG A 145 14.32 -26.17 3.92
N PHE A 146 14.73 -26.57 2.74
CA PHE A 146 14.11 -27.61 1.93
C PHE A 146 15.18 -28.25 1.03
N HIS A 147 15.08 -29.57 0.87
CA HIS A 147 15.97 -30.36 0.00
C HIS A 147 15.35 -30.65 -1.37
N GLU A 148 14.03 -30.47 -1.50
CA GLU A 148 13.28 -30.72 -2.72
C GLU A 148 12.15 -29.70 -2.88
N VAL A 149 11.67 -29.55 -4.12
CA VAL A 149 10.57 -28.63 -4.46
C VAL A 149 9.27 -29.08 -3.78
N GLY A 150 8.61 -28.15 -3.08
CA GLY A 150 7.40 -28.45 -2.32
C GLY A 150 6.14 -28.70 -3.16
N HIS A 151 5.16 -29.38 -2.55
CA HIS A 151 3.86 -29.76 -3.14
C HIS A 151 3.05 -28.60 -3.74
N ARG A 152 3.28 -27.36 -3.28
CA ARG A 152 2.62 -26.17 -3.82
C ARG A 152 2.99 -25.91 -5.28
N ILE A 153 4.16 -26.39 -5.70
CA ILE A 153 4.68 -26.25 -7.06
C ILE A 153 4.51 -27.57 -7.83
N THR A 154 4.80 -28.72 -7.22
CA THR A 154 4.69 -30.02 -7.90
C THR A 154 3.25 -30.52 -8.05
N GLY A 155 2.28 -29.93 -7.34
CA GLY A 155 0.87 -30.35 -7.38
C GLY A 155 0.58 -31.67 -6.65
N ASP A 156 1.61 -32.46 -6.34
CA ASP A 156 1.51 -33.73 -5.64
C ASP A 156 1.34 -33.50 -4.14
N ARG A 157 0.08 -33.50 -3.69
CA ARG A 157 -0.30 -33.44 -2.27
C ARG A 157 -0.24 -34.80 -1.58
N THR A 158 -0.04 -35.89 -2.33
CA THR A 158 0.02 -37.28 -1.82
C THR A 158 1.40 -37.60 -1.25
N ARG A 159 2.44 -36.92 -1.77
CA ARG A 159 3.69 -36.69 -1.05
C ARG A 159 3.43 -35.65 0.03
N GLN A 160 2.81 -36.08 1.12
CA GLN A 160 3.05 -35.42 2.39
C GLN A 160 4.58 -35.28 2.53
N SER A 161 5.09 -34.06 2.69
CA SER A 161 6.48 -33.88 3.15
C SER A 161 6.69 -34.69 4.43
N SER A 162 5.63 -34.92 5.21
CA SER A 162 5.59 -35.81 6.37
C SER A 162 5.45 -37.32 6.08
N ARG A 163 5.92 -37.86 4.95
CA ARG A 163 6.28 -39.31 4.93
C ARG A 163 7.40 -39.49 5.95
N ARG A 164 7.05 -40.04 7.11
CA ARG A 164 7.93 -40.49 8.20
C ARG A 164 9.27 -40.97 7.62
N GLY A 165 10.33 -40.15 7.75
CA GLY A 165 11.70 -40.60 7.50
C GLY A 165 12.67 -39.64 6.77
N LYS A 166 12.25 -38.61 6.01
CA LYS A 166 13.22 -37.79 5.25
C LYS A 166 13.11 -36.25 5.30
N SER A 167 11.98 -35.65 5.69
CA SER A 167 11.85 -34.17 5.73
C SER A 167 11.66 -33.54 7.12
N TRP A 168 11.60 -34.35 8.18
CA TRP A 168 11.87 -33.87 9.53
C TRP A 168 13.38 -33.61 9.65
N GLY A 169 13.84 -32.37 9.45
CA GLY A 169 15.23 -32.04 9.75
C GLY A 169 15.97 -31.07 8.83
N ALA A 170 15.36 -30.55 7.76
CA ALA A 170 16.06 -29.54 6.94
C ALA A 170 16.41 -28.30 7.77
N GLY A 171 15.59 -27.99 8.78
CA GLY A 171 15.82 -26.90 9.72
C GLY A 171 15.41 -25.55 9.17
N TRP A 172 15.92 -24.50 9.81
CA TRP A 172 15.71 -23.11 9.42
C TRP A 172 17.04 -22.49 9.00
N GLU A 173 16.96 -21.51 8.13
CA GLU A 173 18.07 -20.59 7.85
C GLU A 173 17.60 -19.18 8.15
N CYS A 174 18.54 -18.33 8.56
CA CYS A 174 18.27 -16.98 9.00
C CYS A 174 18.96 -16.01 8.03
N VAL A 175 18.17 -15.24 7.30
CA VAL A 175 18.67 -14.19 6.41
C VAL A 175 18.83 -12.94 7.25
N HIS A 176 20.07 -12.61 7.59
CA HIS A 176 20.41 -11.33 8.19
C HIS A 176 20.44 -10.27 7.10
N VAL A 177 19.79 -9.14 7.34
CA VAL A 177 19.58 -8.07 6.37
C VAL A 177 20.06 -6.77 6.98
N ALA A 178 20.76 -5.97 6.19
CA ALA A 178 21.09 -4.58 6.46
C ALA A 178 20.62 -3.73 5.27
N ILE A 179 19.91 -2.63 5.52
CA ILE A 179 19.55 -1.66 4.48
C ILE A 179 19.81 -0.23 4.95
N ASP A 180 20.45 0.55 4.09
CA ASP A 180 20.70 1.97 4.37
C ASP A 180 19.44 2.83 4.20
N ASP A 181 19.25 3.77 5.15
CA ASP A 181 18.05 4.61 5.17
C ASP A 181 18.03 5.74 4.13
N ALA A 182 19.15 6.14 3.53
CA ALA A 182 19.15 7.22 2.53
C ALA A 182 19.28 6.72 1.08
N SER A 183 20.10 5.69 0.88
CA SER A 183 20.42 5.13 -0.45
C SER A 183 19.56 3.92 -0.82
N ARG A 184 19.00 3.21 0.16
CA ARG A 184 18.36 1.88 -0.02
C ARG A 184 19.32 0.78 -0.43
N ILE A 185 20.63 1.00 -0.39
CA ILE A 185 21.59 -0.08 -0.62
C ILE A 185 21.42 -1.11 0.47
N ALA A 186 21.36 -2.38 0.05
CA ALA A 186 21.13 -3.49 0.94
C ALA A 186 22.28 -4.49 0.91
N PHE A 187 22.50 -5.12 2.05
CA PHE A 187 23.44 -6.21 2.23
C PHE A 187 22.76 -7.32 3.01
N SER A 188 22.90 -8.56 2.58
CA SER A 188 22.32 -9.70 3.29
C SER A 188 23.25 -10.90 3.27
N GLN A 189 23.21 -11.67 4.35
CA GLN A 189 23.91 -12.96 4.45
C GLN A 189 22.99 -13.99 5.10
N ILE A 190 23.22 -15.25 4.77
CA ILE A 190 22.50 -16.38 5.37
C ILE A 190 23.36 -16.95 6.49
N SER A 191 22.77 -17.13 7.66
CA SER A 191 23.36 -17.77 8.81
C SER A 191 22.47 -18.94 9.26
N PRO A 192 23.04 -19.97 9.91
CA PRO A 192 22.25 -21.10 10.41
C PRO A 192 21.30 -20.71 11.55
N ASP A 193 21.56 -19.59 12.23
CA ASP A 193 20.86 -19.19 13.44
C ASP A 193 20.74 -17.66 13.61
N GLU A 194 20.04 -17.27 14.68
CA GLU A 194 19.83 -15.90 15.13
C GLU A 194 20.62 -15.60 16.41
N THR A 195 21.75 -16.28 16.61
CA THR A 195 22.56 -16.06 17.82
C THR A 195 23.18 -14.67 17.80
N LYS A 196 23.59 -14.19 18.98
CA LYS A 196 24.32 -12.93 19.13
C LYS A 196 25.67 -12.99 18.39
N GLU A 197 26.31 -14.15 18.32
CA GLU A 197 27.55 -14.40 17.58
C GLU A 197 27.33 -14.18 16.08
N SER A 198 26.30 -14.79 15.50
CA SER A 198 25.92 -14.59 14.09
C SER A 198 25.55 -13.13 13.80
N ALA A 199 24.81 -12.48 14.69
CA ALA A 199 24.45 -11.06 14.54
C ALA A 199 25.68 -10.13 14.57
N VAL A 200 26.68 -10.40 15.42
CA VAL A 200 27.94 -9.64 15.47
C VAL A 200 28.78 -9.90 14.21
N ALA A 201 28.87 -11.14 13.74
CA ALA A 201 29.57 -11.47 12.51
C ALA A 201 28.93 -10.76 11.31
N PHE A 202 27.60 -10.78 11.23
CA PHE A 202 26.85 -10.06 10.21
C PHE A 202 27.08 -8.54 10.26
N LEU A 203 27.04 -7.93 11.45
CA LEU A 203 27.32 -6.50 11.61
C LEU A 203 28.69 -6.13 11.02
N LYS A 204 29.74 -6.88 11.36
CA LYS A 204 31.10 -6.64 10.83
C LYS A 204 31.15 -6.77 9.31
N ALA A 205 30.52 -7.81 8.75
CA ALA A 205 30.46 -8.01 7.30
C ALA A 205 29.70 -6.89 6.59
N ALA A 206 28.59 -6.43 7.17
CA ALA A 206 27.81 -5.31 6.65
C ALA A 206 28.62 -4.02 6.63
N LEU A 207 29.32 -3.70 7.73
CA LEU A 207 30.19 -2.52 7.81
C LEU A 207 31.31 -2.57 6.78
N ALA A 208 31.96 -3.72 6.60
CA ALA A 208 32.98 -3.89 5.57
C ALA A 208 32.43 -3.68 4.16
N TYR A 209 31.21 -4.19 3.88
CA TYR A 209 30.54 -3.97 2.60
C TYR A 209 30.18 -2.50 2.37
N TYR A 210 29.62 -1.80 3.36
CA TYR A 210 29.32 -0.38 3.23
C TYR A 210 30.60 0.45 3.06
N ALA A 211 31.66 0.13 3.79
CA ALA A 211 32.96 0.78 3.65
C ALA A 211 33.58 0.59 2.26
N SER A 212 33.42 -0.57 1.62
CA SER A 212 33.90 -0.80 0.25
C SER A 212 33.18 0.05 -0.79
N LEU A 213 31.98 0.53 -0.48
CA LEU A 213 31.20 1.48 -1.27
C LEU A 213 31.48 2.95 -0.90
N GLY A 214 32.43 3.21 0.01
CA GLY A 214 32.75 4.55 0.51
C GLY A 214 31.73 5.10 1.52
N ILE A 215 30.91 4.24 2.13
CA ILE A 215 29.88 4.64 3.09
C ILE A 215 30.38 4.38 4.51
N ALA A 216 30.52 5.45 5.30
CA ALA A 216 30.80 5.35 6.73
C ALA A 216 29.48 5.28 7.50
N VAL A 217 29.25 4.17 8.21
CA VAL A 217 28.01 3.98 8.97
C VAL A 217 28.13 4.64 10.34
N GLU A 218 27.18 5.49 10.70
CA GLU A 218 27.15 6.17 12.02
C GLU A 218 26.24 5.46 13.02
N ARG A 219 25.13 4.88 12.53
CA ARG A 219 24.05 4.35 13.38
C ARG A 219 23.51 3.05 12.84
N VAL A 220 23.17 2.16 13.76
CA VAL A 220 22.47 0.91 13.46
C VAL A 220 21.13 0.91 14.16
N MET A 221 20.06 0.72 13.40
CA MET A 221 18.72 0.51 13.93
C MET A 221 18.37 -0.98 13.90
N THR A 222 17.94 -1.53 15.04
CA THR A 222 17.45 -2.91 15.14
C THR A 222 16.10 -2.96 15.83
N ASP A 223 15.42 -4.09 15.72
CA ASP A 223 14.33 -4.41 16.64
C ASP A 223 14.87 -4.76 18.04
N ASN A 224 13.96 -5.19 18.93
CA ASN A 224 14.29 -5.62 20.29
C ASN A 224 14.56 -7.13 20.38
N GLY A 225 15.00 -7.77 19.29
CA GLY A 225 15.38 -9.18 19.27
C GLY A 225 16.44 -9.51 20.33
N PRO A 226 16.42 -10.73 20.92
CA PRO A 226 17.39 -11.12 21.95
C PRO A 226 18.85 -10.99 21.53
N CYS A 227 19.17 -11.26 20.26
CA CYS A 227 20.53 -11.12 19.74
C CYS A 227 21.00 -9.65 19.73
N TYR A 228 20.14 -8.72 19.33
CA TYR A 228 20.48 -7.29 19.25
C TYR A 228 20.50 -6.60 20.61
N THR A 229 19.69 -7.06 21.56
CA THR A 229 19.69 -6.55 22.94
C THR A 229 20.84 -7.10 23.79
N SER A 230 21.62 -8.04 23.24
CA SER A 230 22.72 -8.69 23.96
C SER A 230 23.92 -7.74 24.18
N LYS A 231 24.67 -7.98 25.27
CA LYS A 231 25.91 -7.24 25.56
C LYS A 231 26.94 -7.33 24.42
N PRO A 232 27.21 -8.52 23.81
CA PRO A 232 28.17 -8.62 22.71
C PRO A 232 27.81 -7.77 21.49
N PHE A 233 26.53 -7.72 21.11
CA PHE A 233 26.11 -6.88 19.97
C PHE A 233 26.28 -5.39 20.28
N GLY A 234 25.87 -4.96 21.47
CA GLY A 234 26.07 -3.59 21.93
C GLY A 234 27.55 -3.21 22.03
N GLN A 235 28.44 -4.13 22.43
CA GLN A 235 29.88 -3.91 22.45
C GLN A 235 30.45 -3.79 21.03
N ALA A 236 30.07 -4.70 20.11
CA ALA A 236 30.50 -4.63 18.72
C ALA A 236 30.08 -3.32 18.05
N CYS A 237 28.91 -2.78 18.39
CA CYS A 237 28.51 -1.44 17.94
C CYS A 237 29.47 -0.36 18.47
N ARG A 238 29.76 -0.35 19.77
CA ARG A 238 30.67 0.61 20.40
C ARG A 238 32.09 0.53 19.82
N ASP A 239 32.62 -0.67 19.64
CA ASP A 239 33.97 -0.90 19.11
C ASP A 239 34.14 -0.35 17.68
N ASN A 240 33.03 -0.26 16.92
CA ASN A 240 33.00 0.31 15.58
C ASN A 240 32.51 1.78 15.56
N GLY A 241 32.40 2.44 16.72
CA GLY A 241 31.96 3.84 16.81
C GLY A 241 30.48 4.06 16.47
N LEU A 242 29.65 3.01 16.49
CA LEU A 242 28.25 3.06 16.08
C LEU A 242 27.33 3.42 17.24
N LYS A 243 26.37 4.31 17.00
CA LYS A 243 25.23 4.48 17.90
C LYS A 243 24.14 3.47 17.57
N HIS A 244 23.91 2.54 18.50
CA HIS A 244 22.83 1.55 18.41
C HIS A 244 21.49 2.16 18.83
N VAL A 245 20.53 2.14 17.91
CA VAL A 245 19.17 2.63 18.11
C VAL A 245 18.22 1.44 18.02
N ARG A 246 17.28 1.33 18.96
CA ARG A 246 16.28 0.26 18.95
C ARG A 246 14.91 0.80 18.60
N THR A 247 14.09 -0.02 17.95
CA THR A 247 12.69 0.30 17.72
C THR A 247 11.97 0.52 19.06
N ARG A 248 11.06 1.49 19.08
CA ARG A 248 10.21 1.70 20.25
C ARG A 248 9.21 0.54 20.36
N PRO A 249 8.98 -0.01 21.56
CA PRO A 249 7.92 -0.99 21.78
C PRO A 249 6.58 -0.48 21.22
N TYR A 250 5.79 -1.37 20.63
CA TYR A 250 4.46 -1.08 20.07
C TYR A 250 4.42 0.00 18.97
N THR A 251 5.56 0.36 18.39
CA THR A 251 5.65 1.31 17.26
C THR A 251 6.32 0.65 16.04
N PRO A 252 5.64 -0.28 15.35
CA PRO A 252 6.23 -1.09 14.26
C PRO A 252 6.74 -0.26 13.07
N LYS A 253 6.38 1.03 13.00
CA LYS A 253 6.66 1.91 11.86
C LYS A 253 8.14 2.28 11.70
N THR A 254 9.00 2.10 12.72
CA THR A 254 10.40 2.55 12.66
C THR A 254 11.31 1.65 11.84
N ASN A 255 11.02 0.34 11.69
CA ASN A 255 11.85 -0.57 10.88
C ASN A 255 11.32 -0.82 9.46
N GLY A 256 10.42 0.03 8.98
CA GLY A 256 9.68 -0.21 7.73
C GLY A 256 10.55 -0.35 6.47
N LYS A 257 11.80 0.14 6.48
CA LYS A 257 12.73 -0.02 5.34
C LYS A 257 13.26 -1.45 5.24
N ALA A 258 13.73 -2.02 6.35
CA ALA A 258 14.16 -3.41 6.40
C ALA A 258 12.99 -4.36 6.11
N GLU A 259 11.82 -4.11 6.70
CA GLU A 259 10.61 -4.90 6.41
C GLU A 259 10.23 -4.85 4.92
N ARG A 260 10.30 -3.67 4.29
CA ARG A 260 9.99 -3.51 2.86
C ARG A 260 11.03 -4.21 1.97
N PHE A 261 12.30 -4.15 2.36
CA PHE A 261 13.35 -4.92 1.70
C PHE A 261 13.07 -6.42 1.80
N ILE A 262 12.78 -6.93 3.00
CA ILE A 262 12.47 -8.34 3.24
C ILE A 262 11.28 -8.78 2.37
N GLN A 263 10.19 -8.00 2.32
CA GLN A 263 9.05 -8.30 1.43
C GLN A 263 9.48 -8.41 -0.05
N THR A 264 10.40 -7.54 -0.48
CA THR A 264 10.93 -7.55 -1.85
C THR A 264 11.79 -8.79 -2.09
N ALA A 265 12.70 -9.11 -1.16
CA ALA A 265 13.54 -10.30 -1.20
C ALA A 265 12.71 -11.60 -1.23
N LEU A 266 11.62 -11.67 -0.46
CA LEU A 266 10.73 -12.83 -0.48
C LEU A 266 10.07 -13.02 -1.85
N ARG A 267 9.59 -11.93 -2.46
CA ARG A 267 8.88 -11.98 -3.75
C ARG A 267 9.82 -12.22 -4.93
N GLU A 268 11.00 -11.62 -4.91
CA GLU A 268 11.87 -11.52 -6.10
C GLU A 268 13.10 -12.42 -6.03
N TRP A 269 13.41 -12.96 -4.84
CA TRP A 269 14.46 -13.95 -4.66
C TRP A 269 13.90 -15.24 -4.07
N ALA A 270 13.45 -15.24 -2.82
CA ALA A 270 13.22 -16.47 -2.06
C ALA A 270 12.10 -17.35 -2.64
N TYR A 271 11.07 -16.73 -3.24
CA TYR A 271 9.92 -17.41 -3.84
C TYR A 271 9.68 -17.00 -5.31
N ALA A 272 10.66 -16.38 -5.96
CA ALA A 272 10.52 -15.95 -7.36
C ALA A 272 10.53 -17.13 -8.35
N VAL A 273 11.31 -18.17 -8.03
CA VAL A 273 11.45 -19.37 -8.84
C VAL A 273 11.39 -20.61 -7.96
N ALA A 274 11.09 -21.74 -8.58
CA ALA A 274 11.10 -23.05 -7.94
C ALA A 274 12.54 -23.57 -7.83
N TYR A 275 13.30 -23.11 -6.82
CA TYR A 275 14.64 -23.65 -6.59
C TYR A 275 14.56 -25.15 -6.26
N PRO A 276 15.51 -25.97 -6.74
CA PRO A 276 15.57 -27.39 -6.40
C PRO A 276 15.73 -27.63 -4.89
N ASN A 277 16.58 -26.84 -4.23
CA ASN A 277 16.87 -26.93 -2.79
C ASN A 277 17.30 -25.56 -2.22
N SER A 278 17.45 -25.47 -0.90
CA SER A 278 17.85 -24.24 -0.21
C SER A 278 19.26 -23.77 -0.53
N ASP A 279 20.19 -24.67 -0.83
CA ASP A 279 21.58 -24.29 -1.14
C ASP A 279 21.63 -23.57 -2.49
N MET A 280 20.84 -24.01 -3.47
CA MET A 280 20.64 -23.28 -4.74
C MET A 280 19.97 -21.93 -4.54
N ARG A 281 18.99 -21.83 -3.64
CA ARG A 281 18.39 -20.53 -3.25
C ARG A 281 19.44 -19.61 -2.64
N ALA A 282 20.28 -20.12 -1.75
CA ALA A 282 21.34 -19.37 -1.09
C ALA A 282 22.39 -18.88 -2.08
N ALA A 283 22.80 -19.71 -3.04
CA ALA A 283 23.76 -19.36 -4.08
C ALA A 283 23.27 -18.21 -5.01
N GLU A 284 21.97 -18.03 -5.16
CA GLU A 284 21.39 -16.95 -5.97
C GLU A 284 21.30 -15.61 -5.20
N LEU A 285 21.40 -15.61 -3.87
CA LEU A 285 21.25 -14.41 -3.06
C LEU A 285 22.25 -13.29 -3.45
N PRO A 286 23.57 -13.54 -3.61
CA PRO A 286 24.51 -12.49 -4.00
C PRO A 286 24.19 -11.87 -5.36
N ARG A 287 23.80 -12.69 -6.35
CA ARG A 287 23.41 -12.23 -7.69
C ARG A 287 22.15 -11.39 -7.66
N TRP A 288 21.16 -11.79 -6.85
CA TRP A 288 19.96 -11.01 -6.66
C TRP A 288 20.23 -9.68 -5.94
N LEU A 289 21.09 -9.67 -4.90
CA LEU A 289 21.51 -8.46 -4.20
C LEU A 289 22.22 -7.48 -5.14
N HIS A 290 23.12 -7.97 -6.00
CA HIS A 290 23.76 -7.14 -7.02
C HIS A 290 22.70 -6.51 -7.93
N ARG A 291 21.77 -7.30 -8.48
CA ARG A 291 20.65 -6.77 -9.28
C ARG A 291 19.81 -5.75 -8.52
N TYR A 292 19.50 -6.01 -7.24
CA TYR A 292 18.73 -5.13 -6.39
C TYR A 292 19.39 -3.75 -6.20
N ASN A 293 20.71 -3.74 -5.94
CA ASN A 293 21.48 -2.52 -5.67
C ASN A 293 21.86 -1.75 -6.93
N TRP A 294 22.13 -2.44 -8.04
CA TRP A 294 22.74 -1.83 -9.23
C TRP A 294 21.76 -1.58 -10.39
N HIS A 295 20.70 -2.38 -10.50
CA HIS A 295 19.86 -2.39 -11.70
C HIS A 295 18.37 -2.23 -11.43
N ARG A 296 17.89 -2.70 -10.27
CA ARG A 296 16.47 -2.72 -9.96
C ARG A 296 15.93 -1.29 -9.75
N PRO A 297 14.88 -0.85 -10.45
CA PRO A 297 14.26 0.44 -10.20
C PRO A 297 13.49 0.46 -8.87
N HIS A 298 13.60 1.56 -8.12
CA HIS A 298 12.88 1.73 -6.84
C HIS A 298 11.91 2.91 -6.89
N GLY A 299 10.64 2.64 -6.59
CA GLY A 299 9.62 3.69 -6.56
C GLY A 299 9.89 4.79 -5.52
N SER A 300 10.58 4.46 -4.41
CA SER A 300 11.01 5.47 -3.43
C SER A 300 12.20 6.32 -3.90
N LEU A 301 12.85 5.96 -5.01
CA LEU A 301 14.02 6.63 -5.58
C LEU A 301 13.72 7.13 -7.01
N ASN A 302 12.47 7.49 -7.30
CA ASN A 302 12.04 7.95 -8.63
C ASN A 302 12.44 6.96 -9.75
N SER A 303 12.27 5.66 -9.49
CA SER A 303 12.61 4.56 -10.40
C SER A 303 14.11 4.41 -10.71
N LYS A 304 15.00 5.04 -9.93
CA LYS A 304 16.45 4.82 -10.04
C LYS A 304 16.93 3.65 -9.15
N PRO A 305 18.02 2.96 -9.51
CA PRO A 305 18.65 1.96 -8.65
C PRO A 305 19.30 2.58 -7.40
N PRO A 306 19.44 1.83 -6.29
CA PRO A 306 20.02 2.31 -5.04
C PRO A 306 21.43 2.89 -5.20
N ILE A 307 22.25 2.26 -6.04
CA ILE A 307 23.63 2.70 -6.27
C ILE A 307 23.74 4.15 -6.76
N THR A 308 22.72 4.66 -7.46
CA THR A 308 22.69 6.04 -7.97
C THR A 308 22.66 7.10 -6.86
N ARG A 309 22.39 6.71 -5.61
CA ARG A 309 22.41 7.59 -4.44
C ARG A 309 23.82 7.77 -3.88
N LEU A 310 24.76 6.91 -4.27
CA LEU A 310 26.17 7.16 -4.05
C LEU A 310 26.64 8.03 -5.20
N ALA A 311 27.17 9.21 -4.88
CA ALA A 311 27.82 10.09 -5.84
C ALA A 311 29.16 9.48 -6.30
N LEU A 312 29.13 8.25 -6.82
CA LEU A 312 30.29 7.55 -7.34
C LEU A 312 30.81 8.38 -8.52
N THR A 313 32.05 8.85 -8.38
CA THR A 313 32.79 9.46 -9.49
C THR A 313 32.85 8.44 -10.64
N GLN A 314 32.66 8.92 -11.87
CA GLN A 314 32.25 8.13 -13.05
C GLN A 314 33.21 7.01 -13.49
N ASP A 315 34.35 6.80 -12.82
CA ASP A 315 35.42 5.88 -13.24
C ASP A 315 35.52 4.56 -12.46
N ASN A 316 34.54 4.20 -11.61
CA ASN A 316 34.63 3.00 -10.76
C ASN A 316 33.76 1.80 -11.19
N LEU A 317 33.19 1.81 -12.40
CA LEU A 317 32.31 0.73 -12.87
C LEU A 317 33.01 -0.64 -12.91
N LEU A 318 34.31 -0.70 -13.25
CA LEU A 318 35.06 -1.97 -13.33
C LEU A 318 35.47 -2.54 -11.96
N ARG A 319 35.50 -1.74 -10.89
CA ARG A 319 35.86 -2.21 -9.53
C ARG A 319 34.67 -2.77 -8.75
N LEU A 320 33.46 -2.36 -9.11
CA LEU A 320 32.26 -2.60 -8.30
C LEU A 320 31.32 -3.65 -8.91
N HIS A 321 31.59 -4.08 -10.15
CA HIS A 321 30.97 -5.23 -10.80
C HIS A 321 31.92 -6.44 -10.68
N ILE A 322 31.82 -7.21 -9.59
CA ILE A 322 32.45 -8.53 -9.44
C ILE A 322 31.37 -9.53 -9.03
#